data_AF-A0A7J8G1Y3-F1
#
_entry.id   AF-A0A7J8G1Y3-F1
#
_cell.length_a   1.000
_cell.length_b   1.000
_cell.length_c   1.000
_cell.angle_alpha   90.00
_cell.angle_beta   90.00
_cell.angle_gamma   90.00
#
_symmetry.space_group_name_H-M   'P 1'
#
loop_
_entity.id
_entity.type
_entity.pdbx_description
1 polymer ?
#
loop_
_entity_poly.entity_id
_entity_poly.type
_entity_poly.pdbx_seq_one_letter_code
_entity_poly.pdbx_strand_id
1 'polypeptide(L)'
;MKSDPATAAAPLSGVRGALSSPDPARVALAPAAAAALLEEAADLLVVHLDFGAALHACERAGRSLSDGALADGPAGTTLEVKCSLCVVGIQALAEMDRWQEVLSWVLQYYQVPEKLPPKVLELCVLLYSKMQEPGAVLEVASVWLQDPDNQGLPEYRALAELHLQRVLLPLGCWSEAEELVVGSAAFSEEQRLDALQAISTARQQQKHKHSDSEDWKLSQEAASSLPFLCKLAQLFHWIRDALFSSLY
;
A
#
# COMPACT_ATOMS: atom_id res chain seq x y z
N MET A 1 63.06 35.31 41.05
CA MET A 1 63.88 35.76 39.90
C MET A 1 63.18 35.23 38.66
N LYS A 2 62.45 36.06 37.88
CA LYS A 2 62.96 36.89 36.75
C LYS A 2 63.49 35.94 35.66
N SER A 3 62.94 35.83 34.44
CA SER A 3 62.50 36.88 33.53
C SER A 3 61.55 36.39 32.41
N ASP A 4 60.92 37.38 31.80
CA ASP A 4 59.94 37.50 30.71
C ASP A 4 60.39 37.10 29.27
N PRO A 5 59.49 37.19 28.25
CA PRO A 5 59.47 36.45 26.98
C PRO A 5 59.89 37.27 25.74
N ALA A 6 60.02 36.65 24.55
CA ALA A 6 59.82 37.29 23.23
C ALA A 6 59.83 36.31 22.03
N THR A 7 58.73 36.37 21.25
CA THR A 7 58.65 36.55 19.78
C THR A 7 59.32 35.59 18.78
N ALA A 8 58.49 34.92 17.96
CA ALA A 8 58.55 34.92 16.47
C ALA A 8 57.33 34.14 15.91
N ALA A 9 56.40 34.82 15.21
CA ALA A 9 56.21 34.81 13.74
C ALA A 9 55.22 33.73 13.23
N ALA A 10 54.17 34.20 12.54
CA ALA A 10 53.09 33.42 11.92
C ALA A 10 53.58 32.60 10.70
N PRO A 11 52.77 31.64 10.20
CA PRO A 11 51.85 32.03 9.14
C PRO A 11 50.45 31.39 9.17
N LEU A 12 49.58 32.08 8.45
CA LEU A 12 48.22 31.76 8.01
C LEU A 12 48.02 30.27 7.66
N SER A 13 46.96 29.65 8.18
CA SER A 13 46.42 28.41 7.62
C SER A 13 44.89 28.48 7.53
N GLY A 14 44.48 28.69 6.28
CA GLY A 14 43.23 28.33 5.62
C GLY A 14 42.07 27.78 6.45
N VAL A 15 40.98 28.55 6.40
CA VAL A 15 39.62 28.04 6.34
C VAL A 15 39.56 26.90 5.30
N ARG A 16 39.18 25.70 5.73
CA ARG A 16 38.54 24.72 4.84
C ARG A 16 37.35 24.12 5.57
N GLY A 17 36.27 24.90 5.61
CA GLY A 17 34.94 24.34 5.74
C GLY A 17 34.73 23.42 4.54
N ALA A 18 34.81 22.12 4.76
CA ALA A 18 34.29 21.13 3.84
C ALA A 18 32.76 21.15 4.00
N LEU A 19 32.12 22.15 3.39
CA LEU A 19 30.72 22.03 3.01
C LEU A 19 30.71 20.99 1.90
N SER A 20 30.47 19.73 2.27
CA SER A 20 30.09 18.69 1.32
C SER A 20 28.77 19.10 0.70
N SER A 21 28.84 19.82 -0.42
CA SER A 21 27.69 20.00 -1.28
C SER A 21 27.25 18.63 -1.80
N PRO A 22 25.95 18.28 -1.75
CA PRO A 22 25.46 17.09 -2.42
C PRO A 22 25.68 17.25 -3.92
N ASP A 23 26.29 16.24 -4.54
CA ASP A 23 26.52 16.18 -5.98
C ASP A 23 25.17 16.10 -6.71
N PRO A 24 24.80 17.10 -7.54
CA PRO A 24 23.51 17.15 -8.22
C PRO A 24 23.28 15.97 -9.18
N ALA A 25 24.34 15.26 -9.59
CA ALA A 25 24.21 14.06 -10.42
C ALA A 25 23.63 12.86 -9.65
N ARG A 26 23.91 12.73 -8.34
CA ARG A 26 23.39 11.61 -7.53
C ARG A 26 21.89 11.70 -7.27
N VAL A 27 21.38 12.92 -7.26
CA VAL A 27 19.99 13.27 -6.95
C VAL A 27 19.02 12.84 -8.06
N ALA A 28 19.35 13.08 -9.33
CA ALA A 28 18.48 12.74 -10.46
C ALA A 28 18.41 11.23 -10.76
N LEU A 29 19.39 10.45 -10.28
CA LEU A 29 19.50 9.02 -10.52
C LEU A 29 18.60 8.15 -9.61
N ALA A 30 18.12 8.68 -8.48
CA ALA A 30 17.39 7.87 -7.50
C ALA A 30 16.01 7.35 -7.99
N PRO A 31 15.14 8.18 -8.61
CA PRO A 31 13.87 7.69 -9.15
C PRO A 31 14.04 6.76 -10.36
N ALA A 32 15.00 7.05 -11.24
CA ALA A 32 15.31 6.21 -12.39
C ALA A 32 15.87 4.85 -11.97
N ALA A 33 16.73 4.82 -10.94
CA ALA A 33 17.22 3.58 -10.36
C ALA A 33 16.11 2.77 -9.68
N ALA A 34 15.17 3.43 -9.00
CA ALA A 34 14.02 2.76 -8.41
C ALA A 34 13.07 2.18 -9.47
N ALA A 35 12.89 2.87 -10.60
CA ALA A 35 12.11 2.36 -11.73
C ALA A 35 12.77 1.11 -12.36
N ALA A 36 14.09 1.14 -12.60
CA ALA A 36 14.81 -0.04 -13.10
C ALA A 36 14.73 -1.23 -12.13
N LEU A 37 14.78 -0.99 -10.81
CA LEU A 37 14.59 -2.04 -9.80
C LEU A 37 13.14 -2.55 -9.74
N LEU A 38 12.15 -1.71 -10.04
CA LEU A 38 10.75 -2.12 -10.16
C LEU A 38 10.58 -3.05 -11.39
N GLU A 39 11.20 -2.73 -12.52
CA GLU A 39 11.21 -3.60 -13.70
C GLU A 39 11.86 -4.95 -13.39
N GLU A 40 13.03 -4.95 -12.73
CA GLU A 40 13.70 -6.17 -12.26
C GLU A 40 12.78 -6.98 -11.33
N ALA A 41 12.13 -6.32 -10.37
CA ALA A 41 11.21 -6.98 -9.43
C ALA A 41 10.00 -7.60 -10.15
N ALA A 42 9.45 -6.91 -11.14
CA ALA A 42 8.34 -7.40 -11.95
C ALA A 42 8.73 -8.63 -12.78
N ASP A 43 9.91 -8.63 -13.40
CA ASP A 43 10.44 -9.77 -14.16
C ASP A 43 10.71 -10.98 -13.25
N LEU A 44 11.32 -10.75 -12.08
CA LEU A 44 11.54 -11.80 -11.08
C LEU A 44 10.22 -12.41 -10.60
N LEU A 45 9.20 -11.57 -10.35
CA LEU A 45 7.88 -12.00 -9.90
C LEU A 45 7.16 -12.83 -10.97
N VAL A 46 7.13 -12.37 -12.23
CA VAL A 46 6.23 -12.91 -13.26
C VAL A 46 6.91 -13.95 -14.14
N VAL A 47 8.14 -13.70 -14.56
CA VAL A 47 8.86 -14.57 -15.50
C VAL A 47 9.59 -15.68 -14.76
N HIS A 48 10.32 -15.30 -13.71
CA HIS A 48 11.16 -16.24 -12.97
C HIS A 48 10.45 -16.92 -11.82
N LEU A 49 9.31 -16.37 -11.37
CA LEU A 49 8.58 -16.81 -10.18
C LEU A 49 9.47 -16.85 -8.93
N ASP A 50 10.49 -15.99 -8.89
CA ASP A 50 11.38 -15.82 -7.75
C ASP A 50 10.85 -14.69 -6.87
N PHE A 51 9.87 -15.04 -6.04
CA PHE A 51 9.17 -14.10 -5.17
C PHE A 51 10.08 -13.49 -4.10
N GLY A 52 11.07 -14.24 -3.64
CA GLY A 52 12.05 -13.75 -2.65
C GLY A 52 12.96 -12.69 -3.26
N ALA A 53 13.49 -12.94 -4.46
CA ALA A 53 14.30 -11.97 -5.18
C ALA A 53 13.48 -10.74 -5.58
N ALA A 54 12.22 -10.93 -6.03
CA ALA A 54 11.30 -9.84 -6.35
C ALA A 54 11.06 -8.92 -5.14
N LEU A 55 10.76 -9.49 -3.96
CA LEU A 55 10.58 -8.70 -2.74
C LEU A 55 11.85 -7.95 -2.35
N HIS A 56 13.03 -8.58 -2.43
CA HIS A 56 14.30 -7.92 -2.15
C HIS A 56 14.60 -6.79 -3.14
N ALA A 57 14.26 -6.94 -4.42
CA ALA A 57 14.34 -5.86 -5.40
C ALA A 57 13.41 -4.70 -5.03
N CYS A 58 12.17 -4.99 -4.59
CA CYS A 58 11.26 -3.94 -4.10
C CYS A 58 11.82 -3.17 -2.90
N GLU A 59 12.39 -3.86 -1.92
CA GLU A 59 13.01 -3.23 -0.75
C GLU A 59 14.23 -2.38 -1.11
N ARG A 60 15.04 -2.84 -2.06
CA ARG A 60 16.17 -2.05 -2.61
C ARG A 60 15.66 -0.78 -3.27
N ALA A 61 14.60 -0.86 -4.08
CA ALA A 61 14.00 0.30 -4.73
C ALA A 61 13.41 1.29 -3.72
N GLY A 62 12.71 0.79 -2.69
CA GLY A 62 12.13 1.62 -1.62
C GLY A 62 13.19 2.38 -0.80
N ARG A 63 14.35 1.77 -0.55
CA ARG A 63 15.50 2.46 0.07
C ARG A 63 16.02 3.59 -0.83
N SER A 64 16.20 3.33 -2.13
CA SER A 64 16.63 4.35 -3.09
C SER A 64 15.69 5.56 -3.14
N LEU A 65 14.37 5.33 -3.05
CA LEU A 65 13.38 6.41 -3.01
C LEU A 65 13.41 7.20 -1.70
N SER A 66 13.68 6.53 -0.58
CA SER A 66 13.78 7.17 0.73
C SER A 66 15.04 8.04 0.84
N ASP A 67 16.16 7.56 0.28
CA ASP A 67 17.43 8.30 0.22
C ASP A 67 17.36 9.48 -0.77
N GLY A 68 16.53 9.36 -1.83
CA GLY A 68 16.31 10.38 -2.86
C GLY A 68 15.28 11.46 -2.50
N ALA A 69 14.42 11.25 -1.50
CA ALA A 69 13.37 12.19 -1.09
C ALA A 69 13.89 13.51 -0.48
N LEU A 70 15.21 13.64 -0.27
CA LEU A 70 15.87 14.90 0.09
C LEU A 70 16.11 15.82 -1.12
N ALA A 71 15.63 15.43 -2.30
CA ALA A 71 15.86 16.15 -3.55
C ALA A 71 14.56 16.33 -4.33
N ASP A 72 14.30 17.57 -4.76
CA ASP A 72 13.12 18.02 -5.52
C ASP A 72 12.97 17.28 -6.87
N GLY A 73 12.43 16.06 -6.85
CA GLY A 73 11.84 15.39 -8.00
C GLY A 73 10.35 15.70 -8.11
N PRO A 74 9.73 15.54 -9.30
CA PRO A 74 8.28 15.67 -9.42
C PRO A 74 7.61 14.60 -8.55
N ALA A 75 6.96 15.03 -7.46
CA ALA A 75 6.41 14.16 -6.43
C ALA A 75 5.49 13.05 -6.98
N GLY A 76 4.85 13.28 -8.14
CA GLY A 76 3.95 12.33 -8.80
C GLY A 76 4.63 11.03 -9.25
N THR A 77 5.80 11.10 -9.91
CA THR A 77 6.45 9.89 -10.46
C THR A 77 7.01 9.00 -9.36
N THR A 78 7.51 9.60 -8.28
CA THR A 78 7.99 8.86 -7.11
C THR A 78 6.85 8.13 -6.40
N LEU A 79 5.69 8.78 -6.26
CA LEU A 79 4.51 8.16 -5.66
C LEU A 79 3.98 6.98 -6.49
N GLU A 80 3.97 7.12 -7.81
CA GLU A 80 3.55 6.06 -8.73
C GLU A 80 4.49 4.84 -8.68
N VAL A 81 5.81 5.06 -8.74
CA VAL A 81 6.81 3.98 -8.58
C VAL A 81 6.66 3.31 -7.23
N LYS A 82 6.47 4.08 -6.15
CA LYS A 82 6.25 3.55 -4.80
C LYS A 82 4.97 2.71 -4.70
N CYS A 83 3.88 3.15 -5.35
CA CYS A 83 2.64 2.39 -5.44
C CYS A 83 2.87 1.05 -6.14
N SER A 84 3.48 1.07 -7.32
CA SER A 84 3.80 -0.12 -8.11
C SER A 84 4.73 -1.10 -7.38
N LEU A 85 5.73 -0.59 -6.67
CA LEU A 85 6.59 -1.41 -5.80
C LEU A 85 5.80 -2.11 -4.71
N CYS A 86 4.83 -1.42 -4.11
CA CYS A 86 3.96 -2.03 -3.09
C CYS A 86 3.07 -3.11 -3.69
N VAL A 87 2.54 -2.93 -4.91
CA VAL A 87 1.76 -3.96 -5.60
C VAL A 87 2.59 -5.24 -5.82
N VAL A 88 3.81 -5.10 -6.34
CA VAL A 88 4.73 -6.22 -6.58
C VAL A 88 5.13 -6.90 -5.25
N GLY A 89 5.48 -6.11 -4.23
CA GLY A 89 5.87 -6.63 -2.92
C GLY A 89 4.75 -7.33 -2.17
N ILE A 90 3.52 -6.80 -2.21
CA ILE A 90 2.33 -7.47 -1.65
C ILE A 90 2.13 -8.82 -2.33
N GLN A 91 2.24 -8.86 -3.66
CA GLN A 91 2.08 -10.10 -4.41
C GLN A 91 3.17 -11.10 -4.05
N ALA A 92 4.43 -10.69 -3.99
CA ALA A 92 5.54 -11.55 -3.58
C ALA A 92 5.34 -12.12 -2.16
N LEU A 93 4.94 -11.29 -1.20
CA LEU A 93 4.63 -11.72 0.17
C LEU A 93 3.47 -12.73 0.20
N ALA A 94 2.41 -12.49 -0.59
CA ALA A 94 1.28 -13.41 -0.68
C ALA A 94 1.69 -14.77 -1.27
N GLU A 95 2.49 -14.80 -2.33
CA GLU A 95 2.97 -16.06 -2.96
C GLU A 95 3.95 -16.84 -2.06
N MET A 96 4.64 -16.16 -1.14
CA MET A 96 5.50 -16.78 -0.13
C MET A 96 4.76 -17.22 1.15
N ASP A 97 3.42 -17.14 1.19
CA ASP A 97 2.59 -17.37 2.38
C ASP A 97 2.97 -16.48 3.59
N ARG A 98 3.52 -15.30 3.30
CA ARG A 98 3.92 -14.26 4.27
C ARG A 98 2.92 -13.12 4.31
N TRP A 99 1.65 -13.42 4.06
CA TRP A 99 0.58 -12.42 3.91
C TRP A 99 0.34 -11.61 5.20
N GLN A 100 0.64 -12.17 6.37
CA GLN A 100 0.50 -11.48 7.67
C GLN A 100 1.41 -10.26 7.76
N GLU A 101 2.55 -10.28 7.07
CA GLU A 101 3.55 -9.21 7.11
C GLU A 101 3.15 -8.01 6.24
N VAL A 102 2.22 -8.19 5.30
CA VAL A 102 1.87 -7.21 4.27
C VAL A 102 1.55 -5.84 4.85
N LEU A 103 0.67 -5.73 5.84
CA LEU A 103 0.32 -4.41 6.40
C LEU A 103 1.52 -3.72 7.04
N SER A 104 2.29 -4.43 7.86
CA SER A 104 3.49 -3.88 8.48
C SER A 104 4.54 -3.45 7.44
N TRP A 105 4.70 -4.25 6.39
CA TRP A 105 5.65 -4.00 5.31
C TRP A 105 5.23 -2.82 4.43
N VAL A 106 3.94 -2.65 4.14
CA VAL A 106 3.46 -1.49 3.38
C VAL A 106 3.54 -0.22 4.22
N LEU A 107 3.12 -0.29 5.49
CA LEU A 107 3.09 0.87 6.38
C LEU A 107 4.48 1.41 6.72
N GLN A 108 5.54 0.60 6.62
CA GLN A 108 6.93 1.11 6.73
C GLN A 108 7.28 2.15 5.65
N TYR A 109 6.54 2.17 4.53
CA TYR A 109 6.78 3.12 3.45
C TYR A 109 5.90 4.36 3.57
N TYR A 110 4.63 4.20 3.97
CA TYR A 110 3.65 5.31 4.04
C TYR A 110 3.47 5.91 5.43
N GLN A 111 4.04 5.26 6.45
CA GLN A 111 4.00 5.59 7.87
C GLN A 111 2.62 5.49 8.51
N VAL A 112 1.60 6.06 7.87
CA VAL A 112 0.23 6.13 8.39
C VAL A 112 -0.77 5.58 7.36
N PRO A 113 -1.84 4.89 7.80
CA PRO A 113 -2.85 4.29 6.91
C PRO A 113 -3.45 5.27 5.90
N GLU A 114 -3.73 6.50 6.31
CA GLU A 114 -4.40 7.56 5.55
C GLU A 114 -3.64 7.92 4.26
N LYS A 115 -2.32 7.71 4.25
CA LYS A 115 -1.45 8.00 3.09
C LYS A 115 -1.26 6.80 2.16
N LEU A 116 -1.93 5.68 2.41
CA LEU A 116 -1.94 4.55 1.50
C LEU A 116 -2.62 4.93 0.18
N PRO A 117 -2.02 4.61 -0.98
CA PRO A 117 -2.70 4.73 -2.25
C PRO A 117 -3.96 3.84 -2.29
N PRO A 118 -5.06 4.27 -2.93
CA PRO A 118 -6.29 3.50 -3.02
C PRO A 118 -6.07 2.06 -3.47
N LYS A 119 -5.23 1.86 -4.50
CA LYS A 119 -4.90 0.54 -5.04
C LYS A 119 -4.22 -0.38 -4.03
N VAL A 120 -3.33 0.17 -3.20
CA VAL A 120 -2.61 -0.59 -2.18
C VAL A 120 -3.57 -1.06 -1.09
N LEU A 121 -4.46 -0.17 -0.62
CA LEU A 121 -5.49 -0.53 0.35
C LEU A 121 -6.45 -1.59 -0.22
N GLU A 122 -6.89 -1.43 -1.47
CA GLU A 122 -7.75 -2.40 -2.17
C GLU A 122 -7.14 -3.81 -2.13
N LEU A 123 -5.86 -3.92 -2.48
CA LEU A 123 -5.13 -5.20 -2.48
C LEU A 123 -5.01 -5.80 -1.09
N CYS A 124 -4.71 -4.99 -0.07
CA CYS A 124 -4.70 -5.45 1.32
C CYS A 124 -6.07 -6.01 1.71
N VAL A 125 -7.17 -5.27 1.47
CA VAL A 125 -8.52 -5.74 1.81
C VAL A 125 -8.87 -7.05 1.10
N LEU A 126 -8.54 -7.18 -0.19
CA LEU A 126 -8.77 -8.40 -0.95
C LEU A 126 -7.95 -9.59 -0.42
N LEU A 127 -6.68 -9.38 -0.08
CA LEU A 127 -5.80 -10.41 0.44
C LEU A 127 -6.29 -10.94 1.79
N TYR A 128 -6.51 -10.07 2.77
CA TYR A 128 -6.95 -10.48 4.10
C TYR A 128 -8.35 -11.08 4.11
N SER A 129 -9.24 -10.60 3.23
CA SER A 129 -10.55 -11.25 2.99
C SER A 129 -10.39 -12.67 2.43
N LYS A 130 -9.48 -12.87 1.47
CA LYS A 130 -9.19 -14.19 0.89
C LYS A 130 -8.62 -15.16 1.93
N MET A 131 -7.76 -14.66 2.82
CA MET A 131 -7.19 -15.44 3.92
C MET A 131 -8.16 -15.65 5.08
N GLN A 132 -9.42 -15.23 4.95
CA GLN A 132 -10.47 -15.33 5.97
C GLN A 132 -10.12 -14.61 7.29
N GLU A 133 -9.22 -13.64 7.22
CA GLU A 133 -8.78 -12.81 8.36
C GLU A 133 -9.06 -11.32 8.09
N PRO A 134 -10.30 -10.92 7.74
CA PRO A 134 -10.62 -9.53 7.43
C PRO A 134 -10.44 -8.58 8.62
N GLY A 135 -10.43 -9.11 9.86
CA GLY A 135 -10.20 -8.31 11.07
C GLY A 135 -8.83 -7.63 11.08
N ALA A 136 -7.81 -8.22 10.44
CA ALA A 136 -6.46 -7.67 10.40
C ALA A 136 -6.36 -6.36 9.61
N VAL A 137 -7.27 -6.11 8.66
CA VAL A 137 -7.30 -4.88 7.84
C VAL A 137 -8.37 -3.89 8.29
N LEU A 138 -9.18 -4.23 9.30
CA LEU A 138 -10.30 -3.40 9.76
C LEU A 138 -9.85 -1.98 10.09
N GLU A 139 -8.91 -1.83 11.02
CA GLU A 139 -8.47 -0.52 11.50
C GLU A 139 -7.84 0.32 10.38
N VAL A 140 -6.96 -0.30 9.57
CA VAL A 140 -6.27 0.38 8.46
C VAL A 140 -7.28 0.95 7.46
N ALA A 141 -8.30 0.16 7.09
CA ALA A 141 -9.33 0.59 6.15
C ALA A 141 -10.29 1.63 6.77
N SER A 142 -10.66 1.47 8.05
CA SER A 142 -11.54 2.42 8.74
C SER A 142 -10.89 3.80 8.86
N VAL A 143 -9.62 3.86 9.30
CA VAL A 143 -8.85 5.11 9.37
C VAL A 143 -8.72 5.78 8.00
N TRP A 144 -8.42 5.00 6.95
CA TRP A 144 -8.33 5.54 5.59
C TRP A 144 -9.65 6.14 5.10
N LEU A 145 -10.79 5.49 5.37
CA LEU A 145 -12.12 5.96 4.95
C LEU A 145 -12.60 7.18 5.74
N GLN A 146 -12.16 7.33 6.98
CA GLN A 146 -12.52 8.49 7.82
C GLN A 146 -11.71 9.75 7.48
N ASP A 147 -10.57 9.61 6.79
CA ASP A 147 -9.73 10.74 6.40
C ASP A 147 -10.41 11.64 5.35
N PRO A 148 -10.58 12.95 5.61
CA PRO A 148 -11.23 13.87 4.69
C PRO A 148 -10.53 14.04 3.33
N ASP A 149 -9.20 13.88 3.26
CA ASP A 149 -8.45 14.00 2.01
C ASP A 149 -8.81 12.85 1.05
N ASN A 150 -9.15 11.67 1.61
CA ASN A 150 -9.49 10.49 0.84
C ASN A 150 -10.94 10.48 0.33
N GLN A 151 -11.87 11.17 1.01
CA GLN A 151 -13.29 11.21 0.62
C GLN A 151 -13.54 11.87 -0.73
N GLY A 152 -12.61 12.71 -1.20
CA GLY A 152 -12.66 13.34 -2.52
C GLY A 152 -12.14 12.46 -3.67
N LEU A 153 -11.55 11.29 -3.37
CA LEU A 153 -10.93 10.44 -4.38
C LEU A 153 -11.98 9.69 -5.22
N PRO A 154 -11.76 9.50 -6.53
CA PRO A 154 -12.70 8.78 -7.38
C PRO A 154 -12.86 7.30 -6.97
N GLU A 155 -11.84 6.70 -6.37
CA GLU A 155 -11.86 5.30 -5.89
C GLU A 155 -12.56 5.14 -4.54
N TYR A 156 -12.84 6.24 -3.82
CA TYR A 156 -13.33 6.19 -2.45
C TYR A 156 -14.60 5.35 -2.31
N ARG A 157 -15.60 5.55 -3.19
CA ARG A 157 -16.85 4.78 -3.16
C ARG A 157 -16.58 3.27 -3.29
N ALA A 158 -15.77 2.89 -4.26
CA ALA A 158 -15.46 1.48 -4.51
C ALA A 158 -14.75 0.84 -3.31
N LEU A 159 -13.84 1.58 -2.65
CA LEU A 159 -13.18 1.14 -1.42
C LEU A 159 -14.13 1.05 -0.22
N ALA A 160 -15.07 1.98 -0.08
CA ALA A 160 -16.09 1.94 0.97
C ALA A 160 -17.01 0.71 0.79
N GLU A 161 -17.44 0.43 -0.44
CA GLU A 161 -18.22 -0.77 -0.77
C GLU A 161 -17.42 -2.05 -0.52
N LEU A 162 -16.14 -2.07 -0.91
CA LEU A 162 -15.26 -3.20 -0.67
C LEU A 162 -15.08 -3.45 0.83
N HIS A 163 -14.81 -2.40 1.62
CA HIS A 163 -14.66 -2.49 3.07
C HIS A 163 -15.96 -2.99 3.74
N LEU A 164 -17.11 -2.46 3.33
CA LEU A 164 -18.41 -2.93 3.78
C LEU A 164 -18.54 -4.44 3.54
N GLN A 165 -18.40 -4.87 2.29
CA GLN A 165 -18.67 -6.25 1.88
C GLN A 165 -17.64 -7.27 2.40
N ARG A 166 -16.37 -6.88 2.47
CA ARG A 166 -15.25 -7.81 2.74
C ARG A 166 -14.75 -7.75 4.17
N VAL A 167 -15.10 -6.71 4.91
CA VAL A 167 -14.61 -6.50 6.27
C VAL A 167 -15.77 -6.37 7.26
N LEU A 168 -16.61 -5.34 7.12
CA LEU A 168 -17.63 -5.04 8.15
C LEU A 168 -18.72 -6.12 8.24
N LEU A 169 -19.31 -6.53 7.12
CA LEU A 169 -20.38 -7.55 7.14
C LEU A 169 -19.89 -8.92 7.63
N PRO A 170 -18.73 -9.46 7.16
CA PRO A 170 -18.21 -10.74 7.67
C PRO A 170 -17.87 -10.72 9.17
N LEU A 171 -17.39 -9.60 9.69
CA LEU A 171 -17.07 -9.43 11.12
C LEU A 171 -18.31 -9.15 11.98
N GLY A 172 -19.44 -8.78 11.37
CA GLY A 172 -20.65 -8.39 12.10
C GLY A 172 -20.57 -6.99 12.73
N CYS A 173 -19.71 -6.11 12.19
CA CYS A 173 -19.60 -4.70 12.57
C CYS A 173 -20.77 -3.90 11.98
N TRP A 174 -21.98 -4.14 12.49
CA TRP A 174 -23.21 -3.61 11.91
C TRP A 174 -23.37 -2.09 12.09
N SER A 175 -22.95 -1.56 13.24
CA SER A 175 -23.08 -0.12 13.51
C SER A 175 -22.18 0.68 12.57
N GLU A 176 -20.93 0.24 12.46
CA GLU A 176 -19.90 0.82 11.59
C GLU A 176 -20.31 0.71 10.11
N ALA A 177 -20.96 -0.40 9.72
CA ALA A 177 -21.49 -0.59 8.38
C ALA A 177 -22.61 0.41 8.04
N GLU A 178 -23.56 0.63 8.95
CA GLU A 178 -24.64 1.60 8.77
C GLU A 178 -24.10 3.04 8.74
N GLU A 179 -23.18 3.38 9.66
CA GLU A 179 -22.53 4.68 9.72
C GLU A 179 -21.75 5.01 8.44
N LEU A 180 -21.00 4.04 7.89
CA LEU A 180 -20.24 4.23 6.65
C LEU A 180 -21.15 4.60 5.47
N VAL A 181 -22.31 3.94 5.35
CA VAL A 181 -23.25 4.16 4.24
C VAL A 181 -24.00 5.48 4.40
N VAL A 182 -24.46 5.79 5.61
CA VAL A 182 -25.26 7.00 5.89
C VAL A 182 -24.38 8.25 5.92
N GLY A 183 -23.21 8.17 6.54
CA GLY A 183 -22.30 9.30 6.74
C GLY A 183 -21.50 9.69 5.50
N SER A 184 -21.38 8.81 4.51
CA SER A 184 -20.62 9.06 3.30
C SER A 184 -21.43 9.80 2.24
N ALA A 185 -20.93 10.96 1.80
CA ALA A 185 -21.46 11.70 0.65
C ALA A 185 -21.23 10.97 -0.68
N ALA A 186 -20.33 9.98 -0.71
CA ALA A 186 -19.98 9.28 -1.93
C ALA A 186 -21.09 8.39 -2.46
N PHE A 187 -22.06 7.94 -1.66
CA PHE A 187 -23.18 7.10 -2.13
C PHE A 187 -24.35 7.94 -2.66
N SER A 188 -24.99 7.50 -3.75
CA SER A 188 -26.31 8.02 -4.14
C SER A 188 -27.39 7.52 -3.18
N GLU A 189 -28.58 8.14 -3.19
CA GLU A 189 -29.70 7.70 -2.35
C GLU A 189 -30.09 6.23 -2.63
N GLU A 190 -30.18 5.85 -3.90
CA GLU A 190 -30.43 4.48 -4.33
C GLU A 190 -29.36 3.50 -3.80
N GLN A 191 -28.08 3.84 -3.96
CA GLN A 191 -26.97 3.02 -3.47
C GLN A 191 -26.98 2.87 -1.95
N ARG A 192 -27.37 3.93 -1.21
CA ARG A 192 -27.51 3.83 0.26
C ARG A 192 -28.60 2.85 0.64
N LEU A 193 -29.75 2.89 -0.03
CA LEU A 193 -30.85 1.96 0.24
C LEU A 193 -30.44 0.51 -0.05
N ASP A 194 -29.78 0.27 -1.19
CA ASP A 194 -29.29 -1.06 -1.56
C ASP A 194 -28.27 -1.58 -0.53
N ALA A 195 -27.33 -0.74 -0.10
CA ALA A 195 -26.34 -1.11 0.89
C ALA A 195 -26.95 -1.39 2.27
N LEU A 196 -27.92 -0.58 2.73
CA LEU A 196 -28.65 -0.82 3.98
C LEU A 196 -29.49 -2.10 3.91
N GLN A 197 -30.09 -2.40 2.75
CA GLN A 197 -30.78 -3.67 2.54
C GLN A 197 -29.80 -4.85 2.61
N ALA A 198 -28.62 -4.73 2.00
CA ALA A 198 -27.56 -5.75 2.07
C ALA A 198 -27.09 -5.98 3.52
N ILE A 199 -26.91 -4.91 4.30
CA ILE A 199 -26.57 -4.96 5.74
C ILE A 199 -27.64 -5.74 6.52
N SER A 200 -28.91 -5.38 6.35
CA SER A 200 -30.02 -6.05 7.07
C SER A 200 -30.11 -7.54 6.71
N THR A 201 -29.90 -7.88 5.44
CA THR A 201 -29.90 -9.26 4.94
C THR A 201 -28.75 -10.07 5.52
N ALA A 202 -27.52 -9.53 5.49
CA ALA A 202 -26.35 -10.18 6.07
C ALA A 202 -26.51 -10.42 7.58
N ARG A 203 -27.06 -9.45 8.30
CA ARG A 203 -27.34 -9.55 9.75
C ARG A 203 -28.34 -10.65 10.08
N GLN A 204 -29.38 -10.83 9.25
CA GLN A 204 -30.32 -11.93 9.40
C GLN A 204 -29.65 -13.28 9.14
N GLN A 205 -28.86 -13.39 8.07
CA GLN A 205 -28.17 -14.64 7.71
C GLN A 205 -27.19 -15.09 8.81
N GLN A 206 -26.47 -14.17 9.45
CA GLN A 206 -25.55 -14.52 10.54
C GLN A 206 -26.30 -15.04 11.78
N LYS A 207 -27.45 -14.45 12.12
CA LYS A 207 -28.30 -14.95 13.22
C LYS A 207 -28.79 -16.39 12.97
N HIS A 208 -29.13 -16.74 11.73
CA HIS A 208 -29.56 -18.09 11.38
C HIS A 208 -28.39 -19.08 11.39
N LYS A 209 -27.20 -18.69 10.88
CA LYS A 209 -25.98 -19.53 10.96
C LYS A 209 -25.57 -19.89 12.40
N HIS A 210 -25.82 -19.01 13.36
CA HIS A 210 -25.58 -19.31 14.78
C HIS A 210 -26.67 -20.21 15.41
N SER A 211 -27.85 -20.32 14.78
CA SER A 211 -28.95 -21.17 15.24
C SER A 211 -28.87 -22.60 14.69
N ASP A 212 -28.28 -22.79 13.51
CA ASP A 212 -28.22 -24.07 12.79
C ASP A 212 -26.80 -24.68 12.79
N SER A 213 -26.06 -24.58 13.90
CA SER A 213 -24.66 -24.99 13.97
C SER A 213 -24.47 -26.48 14.19
N GLU A 214 -24.56 -27.30 13.13
CA GLU A 214 -23.64 -28.41 12.77
C GLU A 214 -23.71 -28.60 11.22
N ASP A 215 -22.60 -28.92 10.53
CA ASP A 215 -22.54 -29.38 9.12
C ASP A 215 -22.40 -28.42 7.90
N TRP A 216 -21.58 -27.37 7.93
CA TRP A 216 -21.15 -26.78 6.62
C TRP A 216 -19.70 -26.28 6.54
N LYS A 217 -18.72 -26.97 7.14
CA LYS A 217 -17.31 -26.53 7.02
C LYS A 217 -16.60 -26.92 5.71
N LEU A 218 -17.25 -27.61 4.77
CA LEU A 218 -16.55 -28.22 3.61
C LEU A 218 -16.95 -27.70 2.22
N SER A 219 -17.95 -26.82 2.09
CA SER A 219 -18.42 -26.38 0.76
C SER A 219 -17.91 -25.00 0.33
N GLN A 220 -17.22 -24.25 1.20
CA GLN A 220 -16.76 -22.89 0.90
C GLN A 220 -15.33 -22.82 0.32
N GLU A 221 -14.67 -23.95 0.10
CA GLU A 221 -13.30 -24.02 -0.42
C GLU A 221 -13.22 -24.08 -1.96
N ALA A 222 -14.32 -24.38 -2.66
CA ALA A 222 -14.29 -24.62 -4.11
C ALA A 222 -14.50 -23.38 -5.00
N ALA A 223 -14.77 -22.19 -4.45
CA ALA A 223 -15.10 -20.99 -5.23
C ALA A 223 -14.08 -19.84 -5.15
N SER A 224 -12.99 -19.97 -4.38
CA SER A 224 -12.16 -18.81 -3.98
C SER A 224 -10.79 -18.69 -4.65
N SER A 225 -10.35 -19.67 -5.46
CA SER A 225 -8.96 -19.69 -5.94
C SER A 225 -8.69 -19.03 -7.30
N LEU A 226 -9.66 -18.92 -8.20
CA LEU A 226 -9.41 -18.39 -9.56
C LEU A 226 -9.49 -16.86 -9.77
N PRO A 227 -10.36 -16.08 -9.11
CA PRO A 227 -10.54 -14.67 -9.50
C PRO A 227 -9.45 -13.72 -8.98
N PHE A 228 -8.68 -14.10 -7.95
CA PHE A 228 -7.65 -13.23 -7.34
C PHE A 228 -6.38 -13.17 -8.20
N LEU A 229 -5.85 -14.33 -8.63
CA LEU A 229 -4.68 -14.39 -9.52
C LEU A 229 -4.98 -13.74 -10.88
N CYS A 230 -6.20 -13.93 -11.40
CA CYS A 230 -6.64 -13.27 -12.63
C CYS A 230 -6.79 -11.74 -12.47
N LYS A 231 -7.31 -11.24 -11.33
CA LYS A 231 -7.42 -9.80 -11.08
C LYS A 231 -6.05 -9.14 -10.86
N LEU A 232 -5.11 -9.83 -10.22
CA LEU A 232 -3.73 -9.37 -10.06
C LEU A 232 -2.96 -9.37 -11.39
N ALA A 233 -3.14 -10.41 -12.21
CA ALA A 233 -2.58 -10.45 -13.57
C ALA A 233 -3.18 -9.35 -14.47
N GLN A 234 -4.47 -9.04 -14.35
CA GLN A 234 -5.12 -7.93 -15.06
C GLN A 234 -4.59 -6.55 -14.60
N LEU A 235 -4.31 -6.41 -13.30
CA LEU A 235 -3.66 -5.23 -12.73
C LEU A 235 -2.22 -5.06 -13.23
N PHE A 236 -1.50 -6.17 -13.42
CA PHE A 236 -0.17 -6.16 -14.02
C PHE A 236 -0.18 -5.73 -15.49
N HIS A 237 -1.18 -6.17 -16.27
CA HIS A 237 -1.40 -5.67 -17.62
C HIS A 237 -1.65 -4.16 -17.64
N TRP A 238 -2.44 -3.64 -16.68
CA TRP A 238 -2.66 -2.20 -16.55
C TRP A 238 -1.40 -1.42 -16.16
N ILE A 239 -0.60 -1.91 -15.21
CA ILE A 239 0.69 -1.30 -14.81
C ILE A 239 1.66 -1.26 -15.99
N ARG A 240 1.73 -2.35 -16.76
CA ARG A 240 2.52 -2.41 -18.00
C ARG A 240 2.01 -1.35 -19.00
N ASP A 241 0.73 -1.31 -19.28
CA ASP A 241 0.19 -0.38 -20.28
C ASP A 241 0.33 1.09 -19.85
N ALA A 242 0.27 1.40 -18.55
CA ALA A 242 0.50 2.75 -18.00
C ALA A 242 1.98 3.19 -18.08
N LEU A 243 2.92 2.31 -17.73
CA LEU A 243 4.36 2.62 -17.77
C LEU A 243 4.90 2.75 -19.20
N PHE A 244 4.40 1.94 -20.15
CA PHE A 244 4.85 1.96 -21.54
C PHE A 244 4.15 3.00 -22.42
N SER A 245 2.97 3.50 -22.03
CA SER A 245 2.27 4.59 -22.76
C SER A 245 2.79 5.99 -22.41
N SER A 246 3.53 6.16 -21.31
CA SER A 246 4.17 7.43 -20.94
C SER A 246 5.54 7.65 -21.61
N LEU A 247 6.05 6.65 -22.35
CA LEU A 247 7.39 6.68 -22.98
C LEU A 247 7.34 6.67 -24.52
N TYR A 248 6.17 6.88 -25.12
CA TYR A 248 5.98 7.03 -26.58
C TYR A 248 5.17 8.27 -26.95
#